data_AF-A0A093RSS0-F1
#
_entry.id   AF-A0A093RSS0-F1
#
_cell.length_a   1.000
_cell.length_b   1.000
_cell.length_c   1.000
_cell.angle_alpha   90.00
_cell.angle_beta   90.00
_cell.angle_gamma   90.00
#
_symmetry.space_group_name_H-M   'P 1'
#
loop_
_entity.id
_entity.type
_entity.pdbx_description
1 polymer ?
#
loop_
_entity_poly.entity_id
_entity_poly.type
_entity_poly.pdbx_seq_one_letter_code
_entity_poly.pdbx_strand_id
1 'polypeptide(L)'
;MSQAINPRPLYEILIELEKVGHSALWLTSPHGKDCLERYPFDQSQWYLPNIITGDGRTVAHREERPNGWLLCGDWKTTQCRPSAALPTDAIPLDERLKFHLIARGK
;
A
#
# COMPACT_ATOMS: atom_id res chain seq x y z
N MET A 1 14.82 4.08 19.94
CA MET A 1 15.50 3.11 19.05
C MET A 1 14.80 3.17 17.70
N SER A 2 15.34 3.95 16.77
CA SER A 2 14.85 4.02 15.39
C SER A 2 15.25 2.72 14.71
N GLN A 3 14.29 1.88 14.32
CA GLN A 3 14.61 0.86 13.32
C GLN A 3 15.15 1.60 12.10
N ALA A 4 16.26 1.12 11.53
CA ALA A 4 16.75 1.64 10.27
C ALA A 4 15.62 1.50 9.25
N ILE A 5 15.12 2.65 8.79
CA ILE A 5 14.03 2.76 7.83
C ILE A 5 14.64 2.40 6.48
N ASN A 6 14.81 1.11 6.20
CA ASN A 6 15.36 0.64 4.93
C ASN A 6 14.22 0.60 3.91
N PRO A 7 14.27 1.42 2.84
CA PRO A 7 13.32 1.33 1.74
C PRO A 7 13.34 -0.07 1.14
N ARG A 8 12.15 -0.64 0.95
CA ARG A 8 11.97 -1.98 0.38
C ARG A 8 11.10 -1.93 -0.86
N PRO A 9 11.24 -2.89 -1.78
CA PRO A 9 10.32 -3.05 -2.90
C PRO A 9 8.87 -3.28 -2.43
N LEU A 10 7.91 -2.86 -3.25
CA LEU A 10 6.48 -3.01 -2.95
C LEU A 10 6.07 -4.45 -2.63
N TYR A 11 6.60 -5.44 -3.34
CA TYR A 11 6.20 -6.84 -3.13
C TYR A 11 6.56 -7.32 -1.71
N GLU A 12 7.68 -6.88 -1.14
CA GLU A 12 8.07 -7.23 0.22
C GLU A 12 7.13 -6.60 1.24
N ILE A 13 6.72 -5.34 1.00
CA ILE A 13 5.74 -4.65 1.83
C ILE A 13 4.40 -5.40 1.84
N LEU A 14 3.90 -5.78 0.67
CA LEU A 14 2.64 -6.51 0.55
C LEU A 14 2.70 -7.86 1.29
N ILE A 15 3.80 -8.62 1.12
CA ILE A 15 4.01 -9.89 1.83
C ILE A 15 4.04 -9.69 3.35
N GLU A 16 4.73 -8.65 3.85
CA GLU A 16 4.80 -8.38 5.29
C GLU A 16 3.45 -7.97 5.87
N LEU A 17 2.67 -7.14 5.15
CA LEU A 17 1.33 -6.75 5.58
C LEU A 17 0.38 -7.96 5.63
N GLU A 18 0.44 -8.85 4.63
CA GLU A 18 -0.35 -10.09 4.61
C GLU A 18 0.02 -11.03 5.75
N LYS A 19 1.32 -11.22 6.03
CA LYS A 19 1.80 -12.07 7.14
C LYS A 19 1.28 -11.63 8.50
N VAL A 20 1.11 -10.33 8.72
CA VAL A 20 0.61 -9.79 9.99
C VAL A 20 -0.92 -9.84 10.08
N GLY A 21 -1.62 -10.11 8.97
CA GLY A 21 -3.05 -10.35 8.93
C GLY A 21 -3.88 -9.18 8.40
N HIS A 22 -3.28 -8.26 7.63
CA HIS A 22 -4.07 -7.31 6.85
C HIS A 22 -4.78 -8.05 5.70
N SER A 23 -6.11 -8.08 5.75
CA SER A 23 -6.94 -8.78 4.75
C SER A 23 -7.59 -7.85 3.72
N ALA A 24 -7.71 -6.56 4.03
CA ALA A 24 -8.31 -5.56 3.16
C ALA A 24 -7.45 -4.30 3.16
N LEU A 25 -6.85 -3.99 2.02
CA LEU A 25 -5.96 -2.86 1.82
C LEU A 25 -6.37 -2.09 0.55
N TRP A 26 -6.04 -0.80 0.54
CA TRP A 26 -6.26 0.09 -0.58
C TRP A 26 -4.98 0.83 -0.92
N LEU A 27 -4.87 1.22 -2.19
CA LEU A 27 -3.80 2.06 -2.70
C LEU A 27 -4.38 3.43 -3.03
N THR A 28 -3.84 4.48 -2.43
CA THR A 28 -4.25 5.88 -2.67
C THR A 28 -3.05 6.70 -3.15
N SER A 29 -3.31 7.82 -3.81
CA SER A 29 -2.29 8.80 -4.17
C SER A 29 -2.78 10.22 -3.87
N PRO A 30 -1.89 11.22 -3.72
CA PRO A 30 -2.29 12.63 -3.59
C PRO A 30 -3.17 13.15 -4.74
N HIS A 31 -3.13 12.52 -5.92
CA HIS A 31 -3.98 12.86 -7.07
C HIS A 31 -5.21 11.94 -7.18
N GLY A 32 -5.58 11.27 -6.07
CA GLY A 32 -6.66 10.30 -6.04
C GLY A 32 -6.28 9.00 -6.76
N LYS A 33 -7.29 8.28 -7.24
CA LYS A 33 -7.13 6.95 -7.84
C LYS A 33 -6.81 6.94 -9.33
N ASP A 34 -7.01 8.05 -10.04
CA ASP A 34 -6.93 8.10 -11.51
C ASP A 34 -5.60 7.59 -12.07
N CYS A 35 -4.46 7.98 -11.48
CA CYS A 35 -3.15 7.51 -11.93
C CYS A 35 -2.94 6.01 -11.68
N LEU A 36 -3.55 5.47 -10.63
CA LEU A 36 -3.48 4.06 -10.26
C LEU A 36 -4.39 3.23 -11.17
N GLU A 37 -5.57 3.73 -11.51
CA GLU A 37 -6.51 3.09 -12.42
C GLU A 37 -6.00 3.08 -13.87
N ARG A 38 -5.37 4.17 -14.32
CA ARG A 38 -4.80 4.26 -15.67
C ARG A 38 -3.55 3.39 -15.83
N TYR A 39 -2.75 3.24 -14.77
CA TYR A 39 -1.48 2.52 -14.79
C TYR A 39 -1.37 1.47 -13.67
N PRO A 40 -2.27 0.48 -13.58
CA PRO A 40 -2.39 -0.41 -12.41
C PRO A 40 -1.18 -1.33 -12.19
N PHE A 41 -0.32 -1.48 -13.20
CA PHE A 41 0.85 -2.36 -13.12
C PHE A 41 2.17 -1.64 -13.43
N ASP A 42 2.13 -0.33 -13.66
CA ASP A 42 3.33 0.48 -13.92
C ASP A 42 3.55 1.43 -12.75
N GLN A 43 4.30 0.95 -11.76
CA GLN A 43 4.59 1.69 -10.54
C GLN A 43 5.33 3.01 -10.81
N SER A 44 6.05 3.14 -11.94
CA SER A 44 6.79 4.37 -12.27
C SER A 44 5.86 5.58 -12.48
N GLN A 45 4.61 5.32 -12.90
CA GLN A 45 3.58 6.33 -13.12
C GLN A 45 2.85 6.74 -11.84
N TRP A 46 3.02 5.99 -10.75
CA TRP A 46 2.32 6.27 -9.50
C TRP A 46 2.94 7.47 -8.78
N TYR A 47 2.14 8.48 -8.49
CA TYR A 47 2.59 9.68 -7.78
C TYR A 47 2.51 9.48 -6.27
N LEU A 48 3.64 9.24 -5.60
CA LEU A 48 3.75 9.12 -4.13
C LEU A 48 2.59 8.33 -3.45
N PRO A 49 2.30 7.10 -3.90
CA PRO A 49 1.20 6.32 -3.39
C PRO A 49 1.42 5.86 -1.94
N ASN A 50 0.30 5.64 -1.25
CA ASN A 50 0.22 5.08 0.09
C ASN A 50 -0.64 3.81 0.08
N ILE A 51 -0.27 2.85 0.93
CA ILE A 51 -1.13 1.71 1.27
C ILE A 51 -1.86 2.04 2.55
N ILE A 52 -3.19 1.94 2.51
CA ILE A 52 -4.08 2.25 3.61
C ILE A 52 -4.99 1.07 3.95
N THR A 53 -5.43 1.00 5.20
CA THR A 53 -6.50 0.10 5.65
C THR A 53 -7.88 0.63 5.29
N GLY A 54 -8.93 -0.17 5.51
CA GLY A 54 -10.31 0.19 5.18
C GLY A 54 -10.87 1.37 5.96
N ASP A 55 -10.23 1.75 7.06
CA ASP A 55 -10.53 2.96 7.83
C ASP A 55 -9.64 4.17 7.46
N GLY A 56 -8.85 4.07 6.39
CA GLY A 56 -8.05 5.16 5.84
C GLY A 56 -6.68 5.37 6.48
N ARG A 57 -6.27 4.51 7.42
CA ARG A 57 -4.97 4.62 8.09
C ARG A 57 -3.83 4.11 7.21
N THR A 58 -2.78 4.90 7.06
CA THR A 58 -1.60 4.55 6.27
C THR A 58 -0.73 3.54 6.99
N VAL A 59 -0.53 2.37 6.38
CA VAL A 59 0.34 1.29 6.89
C VAL A 59 1.65 1.19 6.12
N ALA A 60 1.71 1.75 4.92
CA ALA A 60 2.95 1.95 4.19
C ALA A 60 2.86 3.16 3.25
N HIS A 61 4.00 3.80 2.98
CA HIS A 61 4.10 4.89 2.03
C HIS A 61 5.34 4.75 1.15
N ARG A 62 5.30 5.39 -0.03
CA ARG A 62 6.44 5.45 -0.94
C ARG A 62 7.25 6.72 -0.68
N GLU A 63 8.53 6.57 -0.37
CA GLU A 63 9.47 7.69 -0.22
C GLU A 63 10.22 7.99 -1.53
N GLU A 64 10.62 6.97 -2.27
CA GLU A 64 11.41 7.12 -3.49
C GLU A 64 10.76 6.42 -4.69
N ARG A 65 10.73 7.11 -5.83
CA ARG A 65 10.31 6.47 -7.08
C ARG A 65 11.47 5.67 -7.69
N PRO A 66 11.23 4.45 -8.20
CA PRO A 66 10.00 3.69 -8.13
C PRO A 66 9.91 2.70 -6.94
N ASN A 67 11.02 2.43 -6.25
CA ASN A 67 11.11 1.20 -5.46
C ASN A 67 11.22 1.40 -3.94
N GLY A 68 11.24 2.64 -3.45
CA GLY A 68 11.43 2.91 -2.03
C GLY A 68 10.11 2.94 -1.28
N TRP A 69 9.73 1.84 -0.62
CA TRP A 69 8.58 1.78 0.28
C TRP A 69 8.97 1.54 1.73
N LEU A 70 8.17 2.13 2.62
CA LEU A 70 8.37 2.06 4.06
C LEU A 70 7.09 1.65 4.78
N LEU A 71 7.23 0.79 5.78
CA LEU A 71 6.15 0.48 6.71
C LEU A 71 6.02 1.59 7.75
N CYS A 72 4.80 2.04 8.03
CA CYS A 72 4.50 3.07 9.03
C CYS A 72 4.55 2.48 10.45
N GLY A 73 4.86 3.26 11.50
CA GLY A 73 5.15 2.72 12.85
C GLY A 73 4.10 1.78 13.47
N ASP A 74 2.82 1.93 13.09
CA ASP A 74 1.68 1.14 13.55
C ASP A 74 1.17 0.12 12.51
N TRP A 75 1.99 -0.19 11.50
CA TRP A 75 1.65 -1.12 10.42
C TRP A 75 1.26 -2.51 10.92
N LYS A 76 1.67 -2.92 12.12
CA LYS A 76 1.31 -4.23 12.70
C LYS A 76 -0.08 -4.26 13.32
N THR A 77 -0.71 -3.11 13.53
CA THR A 77 -2.09 -3.04 14.01
C THR A 77 -3.01 -3.41 12.85
N THR A 78 -3.75 -4.52 12.96
CA THR A 78 -4.67 -5.00 11.91
C THR A 78 -6.13 -4.58 12.14
N GLN A 79 -6.47 -4.17 13.35
CA GLN A 79 -7.81 -3.73 13.68
C GLN A 79 -8.14 -2.41 12.96
N CYS A 80 -9.16 -2.44 12.12
CA CYS A 80 -9.77 -1.24 11.56
C CYS A 80 -10.78 -0.66 12.54
N ARG A 81 -10.91 0.67 12.56
CA ARG A 81 -11.96 1.33 13.33
C ARG A 81 -13.34 0.90 12.81
N PRO A 82 -14.23 0.41 13.69
CA PRO A 82 -15.59 0.08 13.28
C PRO A 82 -16.30 1.33 12.76
N SER A 83 -17.17 1.15 11.76
CA SER A 83 -17.98 2.21 11.15
C SER A 83 -17.21 3.31 10.40
N ALA A 84 -15.91 3.13 10.13
CA ALA A 84 -15.18 4.04 9.25
C ALA A 84 -15.74 3.98 7.82
N ALA A 85 -15.80 5.13 7.15
CA ALA A 85 -16.16 5.19 5.74
C ALA A 85 -15.04 4.57 4.90
N LEU A 86 -15.42 3.83 3.86
CA LEU A 86 -14.46 3.25 2.93
C LEU A 86 -13.71 4.36 2.15
N PRO A 87 -12.43 4.16 1.81
CA PRO A 87 -11.68 5.15 1.04
C PRO A 87 -12.20 5.23 -0.40
N THR A 88 -12.89 6.31 -0.75
CA THR A 88 -13.51 6.50 -2.08
C THR A 88 -12.51 6.90 -3.18
N ASP A 89 -11.42 7.56 -2.80
CA ASP A 89 -10.36 8.03 -3.71
C ASP A 89 -9.15 7.08 -3.75
N ALA A 90 -9.37 5.80 -3.44
CA ALA A 90 -8.36 4.76 -3.46
C ALA A 90 -8.84 3.55 -4.25
N ILE A 91 -7.91 2.77 -4.80
CA ILE A 91 -8.22 1.49 -5.43
C ILE A 91 -8.05 0.33 -4.44
N PRO A 92 -8.93 -0.67 -4.42
CA PRO A 92 -8.72 -1.86 -3.61
C PRO A 92 -7.49 -2.65 -4.11
N LEU A 93 -6.63 -3.07 -3.19
CA LEU A 93 -5.59 -4.06 -3.45
C LEU A 93 -6.22 -5.45 -3.40
N ASP A 94 -7.02 -5.76 -4.42
CA ASP A 94 -7.65 -7.07 -4.55
C ASP A 94 -6.61 -8.18 -4.82
N GLU A 95 -7.04 -9.44 -4.71
CA GLU A 95 -6.16 -10.60 -4.92
C GLU A 95 -5.48 -10.59 -6.29
N ARG A 96 -6.16 -10.11 -7.34
CA ARG A 96 -5.62 -10.08 -8.69
C ARG A 96 -4.51 -9.03 -8.82
N LEU A 97 -4.75 -7.82 -8.32
CA LEU A 97 -3.79 -6.73 -8.35
C LEU A 97 -2.58 -7.05 -7.47
N LYS A 98 -2.81 -7.54 -6.25
CA LYS A 98 -1.73 -8.01 -5.35
C LYS A 98 -0.89 -9.09 -6.01
N PHE A 99 -1.51 -10.12 -6.61
CA PHE A 99 -0.81 -11.17 -7.32
C PHE A 99 0.10 -10.61 -8.42
N HIS A 100 -0.40 -9.70 -9.26
CA HIS A 100 0.40 -9.08 -10.32
C HIS A 100 1.57 -8.25 -9.77
N LEU A 101 1.36 -7.48 -8.71
CA LEU A 101 2.40 -6.64 -8.09
C LEU A 101 3.48 -7.47 -7.39
N ILE A 102 3.10 -8.59 -6.77
CA ILE A 102 4.04 -9.52 -6.16
C ILE A 102 4.80 -10.31 -7.23
N ALA A 103 4.10 -10.82 -8.25
CA ALA A 103 4.71 -11.64 -9.30
C ALA A 103 5.68 -10.85 -10.19
N ARG A 104 5.43 -9.56 -10.45
CA ARG A 104 6.34 -8.68 -11.20
C ARG A 104 7.50 -8.12 -10.38
N GLY A 105 7.41 -8.21 -9.05
CA GLY A 105 8.44 -7.74 -8.13
C GLY A 105 9.52 -8.78 -7.81
N LYS A 106 9.22 -10.07 -8.04
CA LYS A 106 10.19 -11.17 -8.00
C LYS A 106 11.02 -11.22 -9.29
#